data_AF-A0A364N4J7-F1
#
_entry.id   AF-A0A364N4J7-F1
#
_cell.length_a   1.000
_cell.length_b   1.000
_cell.length_c   1.000
_cell.angle_alpha   90.00
_cell.angle_beta   90.00
_cell.angle_gamma   90.00
#
_symmetry.space_group_name_H-M   'P 1'
#
loop_
_entity.id
_entity.type
_entity.pdbx_description
1 polymer ?
#
loop_
_entity_poly.entity_id
_entity_poly.type
_entity_poly.pdbx_seq_one_letter_code
_entity_poly.pdbx_strand_id
1 'polypeptide(L)'
;MSDEKARSSVEASRDTALPVLPTVNPDAQKSAPEPPSFHPAVYIATWITLSSSTIVFNKYILDTAKFHYPIFLTTWHLVFATVMTQILARFTTILDSRKKVPMTGRVYLRAIVPIGIFFSMSLICGNQAYLYLSVAFIQMLKATMPVAVLITTWALGVSPVNLKTLGNVSFIVIGVVIASMGEIQFVMVGFLFQCAGIAFEAVRLVMVQRLLSGADFKMDPLVSLYYYAPACAVINGCILLFTELPAMTMADIDRVGMFTLLANASVAFLLNVSVVFLIGKTSSLVLTLSGVLKDILLVFASMFLFKDPVTPLQAFGYAIALGGLVYYKLGGEKLKEYLGQGSMKWQELGHSRPVLRKLMVFAAVVIGMFLVLGSLGPRYAPDSTNQVYNGIGKLIEVPKSTNPYVKLLVRLYKFLARRTDAAFNKTVLRRLMMSKTNRPPVSISKIVANAANKHSAKTHEGKTIVIVGTVTDDNRMLELPKLSVAALRFTASARARIEKAGGECLTIDEVATRSPTGSNTLLLRGPKNAREAFKHFGFGPHSHKKPYVESKGRKFERARGRRRSRGFKV
;
A
#
# COMPACT_ATOMS: atom_id res chain seq x y z
N MET A 1 -4.43 -78.54 -24.06
CA MET A 1 -4.24 -79.25 -22.78
C MET A 1 -2.74 -79.51 -22.70
N SER A 2 -1.95 -78.55 -22.24
CA SER A 2 -1.65 -78.18 -20.84
C SER A 2 -0.27 -78.75 -20.46
N ASP A 3 0.78 -78.05 -20.90
CA ASP A 3 2.16 -78.27 -20.45
C ASP A 3 2.39 -77.48 -19.16
N GLU A 4 2.31 -78.20 -18.05
CA GLU A 4 2.66 -77.74 -16.72
C GLU A 4 4.19 -77.81 -16.56
N LYS A 5 4.85 -76.65 -16.62
CA LYS A 5 6.29 -76.51 -16.33
C LYS A 5 6.55 -76.69 -14.84
N ALA A 6 6.76 -77.93 -14.40
CA ALA A 6 7.40 -78.22 -13.13
C ALA A 6 8.92 -77.90 -13.23
N ARG A 7 9.38 -76.86 -12.56
CA ARG A 7 10.82 -76.60 -12.36
C ARG A 7 11.30 -77.41 -11.16
N SER A 8 12.11 -78.45 -11.42
CA SER A 8 12.89 -79.12 -10.37
C SER A 8 14.10 -78.25 -10.00
N SER A 9 14.25 -77.95 -8.71
CA SER A 9 15.44 -77.36 -8.14
C SER A 9 16.49 -78.44 -7.95
N VAL A 10 17.39 -78.60 -8.92
CA VAL A 10 18.63 -79.37 -8.72
C VAL A 10 19.70 -78.38 -8.27
N GLU A 11 20.09 -78.50 -7.00
CA GLU A 11 21.18 -77.78 -6.36
C GLU A 11 22.51 -78.19 -7.02
N ALA A 12 22.99 -77.41 -7.99
CA ALA A 12 24.35 -77.58 -8.50
C ALA A 12 25.34 -76.99 -7.48
N SER A 13 26.22 -77.85 -6.96
CA SER A 13 27.32 -77.49 -6.08
C SER A 13 28.17 -76.36 -6.67
N ARG A 14 28.21 -75.21 -6.00
CA ARG A 14 29.03 -74.06 -6.39
C ARG A 14 30.52 -74.39 -6.23
N ASP A 15 31.27 -74.24 -7.32
CA ASP A 15 32.72 -74.22 -7.34
C ASP A 15 33.28 -73.24 -6.29
N THR A 16 34.20 -73.71 -5.46
CA THR A 16 34.75 -72.98 -4.31
C THR A 16 35.91 -72.03 -4.69
N ALA A 17 36.02 -71.62 -5.96
CA ALA A 17 37.20 -70.96 -6.50
C ALA A 17 36.92 -69.73 -7.39
N LEU A 18 35.92 -68.91 -7.04
CA LEU A 18 35.76 -67.56 -7.61
C LEU A 18 35.97 -66.51 -6.50
N PRO A 19 36.70 -65.41 -6.77
CA PRO A 19 36.90 -64.36 -5.78
C PRO A 19 35.54 -63.73 -5.46
N VAL A 20 35.11 -63.88 -4.21
CA VAL A 20 33.94 -63.19 -3.67
C VAL A 20 34.20 -61.69 -3.82
N LEU A 21 33.35 -60.99 -4.57
CA LEU A 21 33.40 -59.54 -4.66
C LEU A 21 33.38 -58.97 -3.23
N PRO A 22 34.28 -58.04 -2.87
CA PRO A 22 34.26 -57.43 -1.55
C PRO A 22 32.91 -56.74 -1.35
N THR A 23 32.08 -57.30 -0.47
CA THR A 23 30.72 -56.82 -0.20
C THR A 23 30.69 -55.53 0.62
N VAL A 24 31.85 -55.00 1.01
CA VAL A 24 31.99 -53.73 1.69
C VAL A 24 33.26 -53.05 1.18
N ASN A 25 33.11 -51.90 0.54
CA ASN A 25 34.23 -51.02 0.21
C ASN A 25 34.88 -50.53 1.52
N PRO A 26 36.13 -50.90 1.85
CA PRO A 26 36.76 -50.55 3.13
C PRO A 26 36.95 -49.04 3.33
N ASP A 27 36.87 -48.25 2.25
CA ASP A 27 37.06 -46.79 2.27
C ASP A 27 35.75 -45.98 2.20
N ALA A 28 34.59 -46.62 2.29
CA ALA A 28 33.35 -45.89 2.51
C ALA A 28 33.30 -45.42 3.97
N GLN A 29 33.92 -44.27 4.25
CA GLN A 29 33.68 -43.52 5.49
C GLN A 29 32.17 -43.45 5.71
N LYS A 30 31.69 -44.19 6.71
CA LYS A 30 30.32 -44.11 7.19
C LYS A 30 30.09 -42.65 7.55
N SER A 31 29.34 -41.93 6.71
CA SER A 31 28.98 -40.55 6.99
C SER A 31 28.41 -40.52 8.40
N ALA A 32 29.04 -39.72 9.27
CA ALA A 32 28.61 -39.59 10.65
C ALA A 32 27.08 -39.38 10.67
N PRO A 33 26.33 -40.03 11.59
CA PRO A 33 24.90 -39.80 11.68
C PRO A 33 24.67 -38.29 11.78
N GLU A 34 23.87 -37.73 10.86
CA GLU A 34 23.54 -36.31 10.93
C GLU A 34 23.00 -36.01 12.33
N PRO A 35 23.49 -34.95 13.00
CA PRO A 35 22.97 -34.59 14.31
C PRO A 35 21.45 -34.45 14.22
N PRO A 36 20.69 -34.79 15.29
CA PRO A 36 19.23 -34.76 15.26
C PRO A 36 18.76 -33.38 14.82
N SER A 37 18.34 -33.27 13.56
CA SER A 37 17.97 -32.01 12.95
C SER A 37 16.45 -31.93 12.88
N PHE A 38 15.89 -30.83 13.39
CA PHE A 38 14.46 -30.60 13.36
C PHE A 38 13.91 -30.70 11.93
N HIS A 39 12.63 -31.05 11.81
CA HIS A 39 11.96 -31.09 10.51
C HIS A 39 12.12 -29.74 9.79
N PRO A 40 12.42 -29.69 8.47
CA PRO A 40 12.60 -28.44 7.72
C PRO A 40 11.50 -27.39 7.92
N ALA A 41 10.28 -27.85 8.19
CA ALA A 41 9.11 -27.01 8.52
C ALA A 41 9.34 -26.10 9.75
N VAL A 42 10.10 -26.54 10.75
CA VAL A 42 10.39 -25.76 11.97
C VAL A 42 11.29 -24.57 11.63
N TYR A 43 12.32 -24.78 10.79
CA TYR A 43 13.18 -23.71 10.31
C TYR A 43 12.42 -22.69 9.46
N ILE A 44 11.52 -23.18 8.59
CA ILE A 44 10.64 -22.32 7.78
C ILE A 44 9.72 -21.49 8.69
N ALA A 45 9.04 -22.12 9.64
CA ALA A 45 8.12 -21.43 10.56
C ALA A 45 8.85 -20.39 11.41
N THR A 46 10.04 -20.72 11.90
CA THR A 46 10.90 -19.82 12.67
C THR A 46 11.32 -18.62 11.82
N TRP A 47 11.77 -18.85 10.59
CA TRP A 47 12.16 -17.78 9.66
C TRP A 47 10.98 -16.85 9.32
N ILE A 48 9.81 -17.41 9.01
CA ILE A 48 8.59 -16.65 8.71
C ILE A 48 8.19 -15.81 9.92
N THR A 49 8.22 -16.39 11.12
CA THR A 49 7.85 -15.71 12.36
C THR A 49 8.82 -14.58 12.66
N LEU A 50 10.13 -14.83 12.65
CA LEU A 50 11.16 -13.79 12.87
C LEU A 50 11.08 -12.68 11.83
N SER A 51 10.85 -13.02 10.56
CA SER A 51 10.71 -12.02 9.50
C SER A 51 9.45 -11.17 9.70
N SER A 52 8.33 -11.79 10.05
CA SER A 52 7.06 -11.07 10.27
C SER A 52 7.14 -10.18 11.52
N SER A 53 7.71 -10.71 12.60
CA SER A 53 7.97 -9.96 13.83
C SER A 53 8.84 -8.74 13.56
N THR A 54 9.94 -8.87 12.82
CA THR A 54 10.81 -7.71 12.49
C THR A 54 10.03 -6.59 11.80
N ILE A 55 9.16 -6.92 10.85
CA ILE A 55 8.39 -5.92 10.08
C ILE A 55 7.33 -5.26 10.94
N VAL A 56 6.58 -6.03 11.72
CA VAL A 56 5.55 -5.52 12.64
C VAL A 56 6.20 -4.67 13.74
N PHE A 57 7.34 -5.10 14.28
CA PHE A 57 8.04 -4.41 15.35
C PHE A 57 8.66 -3.09 14.87
N ASN A 58 9.23 -3.08 13.65
CA ASN A 58 9.67 -1.84 13.00
C ASN A 58 8.52 -0.86 12.81
N LYS A 59 7.35 -1.31 12.33
CA LYS A 59 6.18 -0.42 12.22
C LYS A 59 5.72 0.10 13.58
N TYR A 60 5.67 -0.75 14.60
CA TYR A 60 5.30 -0.34 15.95
C TYR A 60 6.20 0.78 16.49
N ILE A 61 7.52 0.69 16.27
CA ILE A 61 8.46 1.72 16.70
C ILE A 61 8.24 3.02 15.90
N LEU A 62 8.14 2.92 14.58
CA LEU A 62 8.04 4.09 13.70
C LEU A 62 6.71 4.85 13.85
N ASP A 63 5.59 4.13 14.02
CA ASP A 63 4.24 4.69 14.02
C ASP A 63 3.69 4.84 15.45
N THR A 64 3.60 3.74 16.20
CA THR A 64 2.98 3.73 17.55
C THR A 64 3.85 4.43 18.60
N ALA A 65 5.16 4.20 18.60
CA ALA A 65 6.08 4.87 19.53
C ALA A 65 6.47 6.30 19.08
N LYS A 66 5.96 6.76 17.92
CA LYS A 66 6.21 8.08 17.32
C LYS A 66 7.69 8.38 17.07
N PHE A 67 8.47 7.34 16.79
CA PHE A 67 9.89 7.47 16.50
C PHE A 67 10.11 7.59 14.99
N HIS A 68 10.02 8.79 14.45
CA HIS A 68 10.04 9.05 13.00
C HIS A 68 11.46 9.04 12.39
N TYR A 69 12.32 8.14 12.86
CA TYR A 69 13.74 8.08 12.48
C TYR A 69 14.08 6.69 11.92
N PRO A 70 13.59 6.37 10.70
CA PRO A 70 13.80 5.08 10.05
C PRO A 70 15.27 4.77 9.73
N ILE A 71 16.11 5.78 9.48
CA ILE A 71 17.53 5.59 9.15
C ILE A 71 18.32 5.27 10.42
N PHE A 72 17.96 5.89 11.55
CA PHE A 72 18.52 5.50 12.85
C PHE A 72 18.24 4.02 13.13
N LEU A 73 16.99 3.58 12.96
CA LEU A 73 16.60 2.21 13.28
C LEU A 73 17.37 1.16 12.47
N THR A 74 17.59 1.39 11.17
CA THR A 74 18.40 0.49 10.34
C THR A 74 19.88 0.56 10.65
N THR A 75 20.41 1.74 10.93
CA THR A 75 21.80 1.90 11.38
C THR A 75 22.03 1.11 12.66
N TRP A 76 21.09 1.20 13.61
CA TRP A 76 21.13 0.44 14.87
C TRP A 76 21.13 -1.08 14.63
N HIS A 77 20.28 -1.59 13.75
CA HIS A 77 20.28 -3.02 13.38
C HIS A 77 21.60 -3.46 12.76
N LEU A 78 22.16 -2.66 11.86
CA LEU A 78 23.41 -2.97 11.18
C LEU A 78 24.58 -2.93 12.16
N VAL A 79 24.68 -1.92 13.01
CA VAL A 79 25.70 -1.84 14.08
C VAL A 79 25.58 -3.05 15.00
N PHE A 80 24.39 -3.37 15.49
CA PHE A 80 24.17 -4.55 16.33
C PHE A 80 24.59 -5.84 15.62
N ALA A 81 24.22 -6.01 14.35
CA ALA A 81 24.63 -7.16 13.55
C ALA A 81 26.16 -7.23 13.36
N THR A 82 26.86 -6.11 13.21
CA THR A 82 28.33 -6.10 13.11
C THR A 82 28.99 -6.55 14.40
N VAL A 83 28.52 -6.06 15.56
CA VAL A 83 29.04 -6.47 16.87
C VAL A 83 28.76 -7.95 17.10
N MET A 84 27.52 -8.40 16.86
CA MET A 84 27.15 -9.81 17.07
C MET A 84 27.87 -10.76 16.12
N THR A 85 28.07 -10.39 14.85
CA THR A 85 28.84 -11.25 13.92
C THR A 85 30.33 -11.30 14.27
N GLN A 86 30.90 -10.24 14.85
CA GLN A 86 32.27 -10.28 15.40
C GLN A 86 32.37 -11.17 16.64
N ILE A 87 31.39 -11.08 17.55
CA ILE A 87 31.30 -11.96 18.73
C ILE A 87 31.15 -13.41 18.27
N LEU A 88 30.24 -13.70 17.35
CA LEU A 88 30.02 -15.04 16.81
C LEU A 88 31.27 -15.60 16.12
N ALA A 89 32.02 -14.76 15.41
CA ALA A 89 33.30 -15.14 14.82
C ALA A 89 34.38 -15.51 15.85
N ARG A 90 34.29 -14.94 17.06
CA ARG A 90 35.25 -15.16 18.15
C ARG A 90 34.90 -16.39 19.00
N PHE A 91 33.61 -16.63 19.21
CA PHE A 91 33.13 -17.69 20.10
C PHE A 91 32.61 -18.94 19.37
N THR A 92 32.48 -18.92 18.03
CA THR A 92 31.86 -20.03 17.31
C THR A 92 32.60 -20.36 16.01
N THR A 93 32.76 -21.66 15.73
CA THR A 93 33.43 -22.21 14.54
C THR A 93 32.59 -22.16 13.26
N ILE A 94 31.33 -21.71 13.33
CA ILE A 94 30.42 -21.54 12.18
C ILE A 94 30.98 -20.56 11.13
N LEU A 95 31.97 -19.73 11.50
CA LEU A 95 32.61 -18.75 10.63
C LEU A 95 34.02 -19.13 10.13
N ASP A 96 34.47 -20.38 10.27
CA ASP A 96 35.82 -20.81 9.85
C ASP A 96 36.05 -20.72 8.32
N SER A 97 34.99 -20.65 7.52
CA SER A 97 35.04 -20.34 6.08
C SER A 97 35.72 -18.98 5.77
N ARG A 98 35.86 -18.09 6.76
CA ARG A 98 36.60 -16.82 6.64
C ARG A 98 38.07 -17.02 6.27
N LYS A 99 38.74 -18.06 6.78
CA LYS A 99 40.17 -18.30 6.56
C LYS A 99 40.51 -18.69 5.11
N LYS A 100 39.51 -19.08 4.32
CA LYS A 100 39.66 -19.46 2.91
C LYS A 100 39.58 -18.27 1.95
N VAL A 101 39.31 -17.07 2.44
CA VAL A 101 39.03 -15.90 1.60
C VAL A 101 40.12 -14.84 1.81
N PRO A 102 41.09 -14.72 0.89
CA PRO A 102 42.06 -13.63 0.93
C PRO A 102 41.39 -12.32 0.51
N MET A 103 40.76 -11.60 1.45
CA MET A 103 40.24 -10.26 1.17
C MET A 103 41.33 -9.20 1.33
N THR A 104 41.87 -8.76 0.21
CA THR A 104 42.69 -7.55 0.16
C THR A 104 41.80 -6.30 0.23
N GLY A 105 42.29 -5.23 0.89
CA GLY A 105 41.51 -3.99 1.08
C GLY A 105 41.01 -3.36 -0.22
N ARG A 106 41.71 -3.55 -1.35
CA ARG A 106 41.26 -3.10 -2.68
C ARG A 106 40.06 -3.90 -3.18
N VAL A 107 40.04 -5.21 -2.98
CA VAL A 107 38.89 -6.07 -3.33
C VAL A 107 37.70 -5.73 -2.44
N TYR A 108 37.94 -5.45 -1.15
CA TYR A 108 36.89 -4.99 -0.23
C TYR A 108 36.24 -3.69 -0.71
N LEU A 109 37.04 -2.67 -1.04
CA LEU A 109 36.53 -1.40 -1.54
C LEU A 109 35.81 -1.51 -2.90
N ARG A 110 36.29 -2.37 -3.80
CA ARG A 110 35.70 -2.51 -5.15
C ARG A 110 34.47 -3.41 -5.19
N ALA A 111 34.42 -4.45 -4.38
CA ALA A 111 33.35 -5.45 -4.40
C ALA A 111 32.29 -5.19 -3.33
N ILE A 112 32.68 -4.86 -2.09
CA ILE A 112 31.77 -4.84 -0.93
C ILE A 112 31.17 -3.46 -0.71
N VAL A 113 31.93 -2.38 -0.88
CA VAL A 113 31.41 -1.01 -0.65
C VAL A 113 30.25 -0.67 -1.60
N PRO A 114 30.29 -0.96 -2.92
CA PRO A 114 29.15 -0.72 -3.79
C PRO A 114 27.89 -1.49 -3.37
N ILE A 115 28.05 -2.74 -2.91
CA ILE A 115 26.94 -3.54 -2.36
C ILE A 115 26.36 -2.82 -1.14
N GLY A 116 27.21 -2.28 -0.26
CA GLY A 116 26.78 -1.56 0.92
C GLY A 116 26.07 -0.24 0.61
N ILE A 117 26.50 0.47 -0.43
CA ILE A 117 25.84 1.69 -0.93
C ILE A 117 24.42 1.39 -1.40
N PHE A 118 24.25 0.39 -2.29
CA PHE A 118 22.92 0.01 -2.79
C PHE A 118 22.05 -0.58 -1.69
N PHE A 119 22.62 -1.35 -0.76
CA PHE A 119 21.85 -1.84 0.38
C PHE A 119 21.34 -0.69 1.26
N SER A 120 22.20 0.27 1.58
CA SER A 120 21.83 1.45 2.37
C SER A 120 20.73 2.26 1.68
N MET A 121 20.87 2.56 0.38
CA MET A 121 19.82 3.24 -0.39
C MET A 121 18.50 2.45 -0.42
N SER A 122 18.57 1.12 -0.55
CA SER A 122 17.37 0.28 -0.53
C SER A 122 16.65 0.30 0.82
N LEU A 123 17.41 0.29 1.94
CA LEU A 123 16.86 0.38 3.29
C LEU A 123 16.22 1.74 3.56
N ILE A 124 16.89 2.83 3.17
CA ILE A 124 16.37 4.20 3.36
C ILE A 124 15.05 4.36 2.58
N CYS A 125 15.05 4.03 1.29
CA CYS A 125 13.86 4.17 0.45
C CYS A 125 12.72 3.23 0.91
N GLY A 126 13.06 1.99 1.27
CA GLY A 126 12.08 1.01 1.76
C GLY A 126 11.46 1.41 3.10
N ASN A 127 12.25 1.99 4.01
CA ASN A 127 11.71 2.46 5.28
C ASN A 127 10.91 3.74 5.15
N GLN A 128 11.35 4.67 4.30
CA GLN A 128 10.62 5.89 4.01
C GLN A 128 9.23 5.59 3.41
N ALA A 129 9.09 4.49 2.66
CA ALA A 129 7.81 4.06 2.13
C ALA A 129 6.78 3.71 3.23
N TYR A 130 7.19 3.20 4.40
CA TYR A 130 6.28 2.90 5.51
C TYR A 130 5.59 4.13 6.10
N LEU A 131 6.15 5.33 5.91
CA LEU A 131 5.54 6.58 6.34
C LEU A 131 4.38 7.04 5.44
N TYR A 132 4.30 6.50 4.22
CA TYR A 132 3.35 6.95 3.21
C TYR A 132 2.38 5.86 2.76
N LEU A 133 2.74 4.58 2.89
CA LEU A 133 1.99 3.45 2.37
C LEU A 133 1.66 2.45 3.48
N SER A 134 0.54 1.73 3.30
CA SER A 134 0.17 0.62 4.18
C SER A 134 1.15 -0.54 4.07
N VAL A 135 1.27 -1.35 5.13
CA VAL A 135 2.18 -2.51 5.13
C VAL A 135 1.72 -3.55 4.11
N ALA A 136 0.40 -3.75 4.01
CA ALA A 136 -0.21 -4.61 3.01
C ALA A 136 0.21 -4.18 1.60
N PHE A 137 0.11 -2.89 1.28
CA PHE A 137 0.46 -2.39 -0.06
C PHE A 137 1.96 -2.47 -0.35
N ILE A 138 2.83 -2.16 0.61
CA ILE A 138 4.28 -2.35 0.46
C ILE A 138 4.62 -3.80 0.15
N GLN A 139 3.97 -4.74 0.84
CA GLN A 139 4.18 -6.17 0.60
C GLN A 139 3.68 -6.60 -0.79
N MET A 140 2.58 -6.04 -1.27
CA MET A 140 2.09 -6.25 -2.63
C MET A 140 3.07 -5.71 -3.68
N LEU A 141 3.67 -4.53 -3.45
CA LEU A 141 4.70 -3.97 -4.32
C LEU A 141 5.95 -4.85 -4.35
N LYS A 142 6.36 -5.42 -3.21
CA LYS A 142 7.48 -6.37 -3.13
C LYS A 142 7.27 -7.66 -3.92
N ALA A 143 6.04 -8.02 -4.31
CA ALA A 143 5.83 -9.13 -5.24
C ALA A 143 6.51 -8.89 -6.62
N THR A 144 6.81 -7.63 -6.96
CA THR A 144 7.57 -7.27 -8.17
C THR A 144 9.08 -7.43 -8.04
N MET A 145 9.61 -7.78 -6.86
CA MET A 145 11.06 -7.96 -6.65
C MET A 145 11.71 -8.85 -7.72
N PRO A 146 11.14 -10.00 -8.15
CA PRO A 146 11.75 -10.83 -9.18
C PRO A 146 11.77 -10.18 -10.56
N VAL A 147 10.81 -9.30 -10.86
CA VAL A 147 10.81 -8.49 -12.08
C VAL A 147 12.03 -7.57 -12.07
N ALA A 148 12.21 -6.83 -10.97
CA ALA A 148 13.33 -5.90 -10.81
C ALA A 148 14.68 -6.62 -10.84
N VAL A 149 14.79 -7.78 -10.19
CA VAL A 149 15.99 -8.64 -10.23
C VAL A 149 16.28 -9.12 -11.65
N LEU A 150 15.27 -9.58 -12.39
CA LEU A 150 15.46 -10.04 -13.78
C LEU A 150 15.98 -8.92 -14.69
N ILE A 151 15.35 -7.75 -14.64
CA ILE A 151 15.78 -6.58 -15.41
C ILE A 151 17.21 -6.19 -15.04
N THR A 152 17.54 -6.23 -13.74
CA THR A 152 18.88 -5.87 -13.25
C THR A 152 19.93 -6.89 -13.66
N THR A 153 19.61 -8.18 -13.64
CA THR A 153 20.49 -9.26 -14.13
C THR A 153 20.84 -9.08 -15.61
N TRP A 154 19.87 -8.66 -16.42
CA TRP A 154 20.11 -8.34 -17.83
C TRP A 154 20.93 -7.06 -18.01
N ALA A 155 20.59 -6.01 -17.27
CA ALA A 155 21.30 -4.73 -17.31
C ALA A 155 22.79 -4.88 -16.91
N LEU A 156 23.09 -5.77 -15.97
CA LEU A 156 24.45 -6.08 -15.52
C LEU A 156 25.13 -7.19 -16.35
N GLY A 157 24.48 -7.73 -17.37
CA GLY A 157 25.04 -8.77 -18.26
C GLY A 157 25.33 -10.11 -17.58
N VAL A 158 24.66 -10.43 -16.48
CA VAL A 158 24.90 -11.66 -15.70
C VAL A 158 24.21 -12.88 -16.35
N SER A 159 23.16 -12.68 -17.15
CA SER A 159 22.46 -13.75 -17.87
C SER A 159 21.85 -13.23 -19.17
N PRO A 160 21.71 -14.07 -20.22
CA PRO A 160 21.15 -13.66 -21.50
C PRO A 160 19.65 -13.31 -21.40
N VAL A 161 19.20 -12.39 -22.25
CA VAL A 161 17.79 -11.97 -22.31
C VAL A 161 16.94 -13.12 -22.86
N ASN A 162 15.91 -13.52 -22.09
CA ASN A 162 14.96 -14.54 -22.50
C ASN A 162 13.54 -13.97 -22.53
N LEU A 163 13.02 -13.74 -23.74
CA LEU A 163 11.68 -13.16 -23.97
C LEU A 163 10.54 -14.02 -23.37
N LYS A 164 10.71 -15.34 -23.26
CA LYS A 164 9.72 -16.20 -22.59
C LYS A 164 9.63 -15.88 -21.09
N THR A 165 10.76 -15.61 -20.45
CA THR A 165 10.78 -15.20 -19.04
C THR A 165 10.21 -13.79 -18.85
N LEU A 166 10.40 -12.89 -19.82
CA LEU A 166 9.78 -11.55 -19.81
C LEU A 166 8.25 -11.65 -19.80
N GLY A 167 7.67 -12.48 -20.67
CA GLY A 167 6.21 -12.67 -20.73
C GLY A 167 5.62 -13.14 -19.40
N ASN A 168 6.25 -14.12 -18.75
CA ASN A 168 5.81 -14.64 -17.46
C ASN A 168 5.87 -13.58 -16.34
N VAL A 169 6.88 -12.72 -16.40
CA VAL A 169 7.12 -11.66 -15.40
C VAL A 169 6.21 -10.45 -15.62
N SER A 170 5.82 -10.14 -16.87
CA SER A 170 4.86 -9.07 -17.19
C SER A 170 3.50 -9.28 -16.51
N PHE A 171 3.07 -10.53 -16.30
CA PHE A 171 1.82 -10.83 -15.59
C PHE A 171 1.84 -10.35 -14.13
N ILE A 172 3.01 -10.40 -13.48
CA ILE A 172 3.21 -9.90 -12.11
C ILE A 172 2.99 -8.38 -12.09
N VAL A 173 3.54 -7.66 -13.08
CA VAL A 173 3.39 -6.20 -13.20
C VAL A 173 1.94 -5.80 -13.38
N ILE A 174 1.19 -6.52 -14.22
CA ILE A 174 -0.26 -6.27 -14.42
C ILE A 174 -1.02 -6.41 -13.11
N GLY A 175 -0.77 -7.48 -12.35
CA GLY A 175 -1.41 -7.69 -11.05
C GLY A 175 -1.13 -6.55 -10.06
N VAL A 176 0.12 -6.08 -10.02
CA VAL A 176 0.52 -4.96 -9.14
C VAL A 176 -0.08 -3.62 -9.57
N VAL A 177 -0.23 -3.36 -10.87
CA VAL A 177 -0.91 -2.15 -11.37
C VAL A 177 -2.39 -2.16 -10.96
N ILE A 178 -3.07 -3.30 -11.15
CA ILE A 178 -4.47 -3.47 -10.70
C ILE A 178 -4.57 -3.27 -9.18
N ALA A 179 -3.64 -3.85 -8.41
CA ALA A 179 -3.62 -3.71 -6.96
C ALA A 179 -3.42 -2.25 -6.53
N SER A 180 -2.56 -1.50 -7.24
CA SER A 180 -2.27 -0.09 -6.98
C SER A 180 -3.48 0.82 -7.26
N MET A 181 -4.30 0.50 -8.25
CA MET A 181 -5.56 1.22 -8.50
C MET A 181 -6.59 1.03 -7.39
N GLY A 182 -6.49 -0.07 -6.64
CA GLY A 182 -7.38 -0.40 -5.52
C GLY A 182 -6.95 0.17 -4.17
N GLU A 183 -5.80 0.82 -4.06
CA GLU A 183 -5.28 1.34 -2.80
C GLU A 183 -6.02 2.63 -2.36
N ILE A 184 -6.55 2.62 -1.13
CA ILE A 184 -7.37 3.72 -0.60
C ILE A 184 -6.48 4.89 -0.14
N GLN A 185 -5.30 4.59 0.41
CA GLN A 185 -4.32 5.57 0.88
C GLN A 185 -3.16 5.74 -0.11
N PHE A 186 -3.45 5.78 -1.41
CA PHE A 186 -2.41 5.85 -2.42
C PHE A 186 -1.70 7.22 -2.40
N VAL A 187 -0.43 7.22 -1.98
CA VAL A 187 0.45 8.38 -2.04
C VAL A 187 1.56 8.12 -3.06
N MET A 188 1.58 8.91 -4.13
CA MET A 188 2.56 8.74 -5.23
C MET A 188 4.01 8.83 -4.74
N VAL A 189 4.31 9.72 -3.80
CA VAL A 189 5.66 9.87 -3.24
C VAL A 189 6.13 8.58 -2.56
N GLY A 190 5.27 7.97 -1.73
CA GLY A 190 5.55 6.67 -1.10
C GLY A 190 5.73 5.54 -2.10
N PHE A 191 4.89 5.51 -3.14
CA PHE A 191 5.00 4.54 -4.23
C PHE A 191 6.34 4.65 -4.96
N LEU A 192 6.79 5.86 -5.30
CA LEU A 192 8.09 6.08 -5.94
C LEU A 192 9.26 5.67 -5.04
N PHE A 193 9.22 6.01 -3.74
CA PHE A 193 10.22 5.52 -2.78
C PHE A 193 10.26 4.00 -2.70
N GLN A 194 9.10 3.34 -2.66
CA GLN A 194 9.04 1.88 -2.64
C GLN A 194 9.60 1.26 -3.92
N CYS A 195 9.26 1.80 -5.10
CA CYS A 195 9.80 1.35 -6.38
C CYS A 195 11.33 1.55 -6.46
N ALA A 196 11.84 2.69 -5.98
CA ALA A 196 13.27 2.95 -5.90
C ALA A 196 13.97 1.97 -4.94
N GLY A 197 13.37 1.71 -3.77
CA GLY A 197 13.85 0.71 -2.82
C GLY A 197 13.95 -0.69 -3.43
N ILE A 198 12.92 -1.12 -4.16
CA ILE A 198 12.87 -2.39 -4.90
C ILE A 198 13.99 -2.45 -5.96
N ALA A 199 14.23 -1.37 -6.70
CA ALA A 199 15.28 -1.31 -7.71
C ALA A 199 16.68 -1.42 -7.08
N PHE A 200 16.96 -0.66 -6.03
CA PHE A 200 18.24 -0.72 -5.32
C PHE A 200 18.45 -2.08 -4.63
N GLU A 201 17.39 -2.67 -4.06
CA GLU A 201 17.45 -4.00 -3.48
C GLU A 201 17.74 -5.06 -4.54
N ALA A 202 17.17 -4.93 -5.74
CA ALA A 202 17.45 -5.82 -6.87
C ALA A 202 18.91 -5.73 -7.32
N VAL A 203 19.48 -4.52 -7.46
CA VAL A 203 20.91 -4.32 -7.75
C VAL A 203 21.79 -4.98 -6.70
N ARG A 204 21.50 -4.75 -5.42
CA ARG A 204 22.21 -5.41 -4.32
C ARG A 204 22.17 -6.94 -4.45
N LEU A 205 20.98 -7.51 -4.66
CA LEU A 205 20.80 -8.96 -4.75
C LEU A 205 21.61 -9.56 -5.91
N VAL A 206 21.62 -8.93 -7.07
CA VAL A 206 22.40 -9.39 -8.24
C VAL A 206 23.91 -9.26 -7.97
N MET A 207 24.35 -8.17 -7.34
CA MET A 207 25.77 -8.00 -6.99
C MET A 207 26.24 -9.04 -5.96
N VAL A 208 25.42 -9.32 -4.94
CA VAL A 208 25.71 -10.39 -3.95
C VAL A 208 25.70 -11.76 -4.63
N GLN A 209 24.75 -12.03 -5.53
CA GLN A 209 24.70 -13.28 -6.27
C GLN A 209 25.96 -13.47 -7.13
N ARG A 210 26.41 -12.42 -7.82
CA ARG A 210 27.65 -12.43 -8.61
C ARG A 210 28.89 -12.70 -7.74
N LEU A 211 28.94 -12.11 -6.54
CA LEU A 211 30.03 -12.34 -5.58
C LEU A 211 30.05 -13.80 -5.09
N LEU A 212 28.88 -14.35 -4.76
CA LEU A 212 28.72 -15.72 -4.24
C LEU A 212 28.88 -16.81 -5.29
N SER A 213 28.60 -16.49 -6.56
CA SER A 213 28.69 -17.44 -7.68
C SER A 213 30.07 -17.43 -8.35
N GLY A 214 30.98 -16.55 -7.95
CA GLY A 214 32.36 -16.52 -8.43
C GLY A 214 33.14 -17.74 -7.96
N ALA A 215 33.95 -18.34 -8.85
CA ALA A 215 34.74 -19.55 -8.57
C ALA A 215 35.72 -19.39 -7.38
N ASP A 216 36.11 -18.15 -7.05
CA ASP A 216 37.10 -17.83 -6.02
C ASP A 216 36.50 -17.66 -4.60
N PHE A 217 35.17 -17.53 -4.46
CA PHE A 217 34.52 -17.14 -3.20
C PHE A 217 33.26 -17.96 -2.90
N LYS A 218 33.40 -19.24 -2.56
CA LYS A 218 32.33 -20.03 -1.92
C LYS A 218 32.10 -19.52 -0.48
N MET A 219 31.38 -18.42 -0.34
CA MET A 219 31.04 -17.84 0.97
C MET A 219 29.64 -18.28 1.41
N ASP A 220 29.51 -18.67 2.68
CA ASP A 220 28.19 -18.82 3.28
C ASP A 220 27.48 -17.45 3.40
N PRO A 221 26.13 -17.40 3.37
CA PRO A 221 25.37 -16.16 3.49
C PRO A 221 25.67 -15.38 4.79
N LEU A 222 26.05 -16.08 5.86
CA LEU A 222 26.45 -15.46 7.14
C LEU A 222 27.81 -14.76 7.05
N VAL A 223 28.75 -15.36 6.31
CA VAL A 223 30.06 -14.79 6.04
C VAL A 223 29.92 -13.54 5.17
N SER A 224 28.98 -13.56 4.22
CA SER A 224 28.64 -12.38 3.43
C SER A 224 28.16 -11.24 4.32
N LEU A 225 27.26 -11.51 5.28
CA LEU A 225 26.78 -10.53 6.26
C LEU A 225 27.92 -9.91 7.06
N TYR A 226 28.88 -10.72 7.53
CA TYR A 226 30.06 -10.22 8.24
C TYR A 226 30.85 -9.18 7.43
N TYR A 227 30.95 -9.37 6.11
CA TYR A 227 31.72 -8.48 5.24
C TYR A 227 30.99 -7.18 4.87
N TYR A 228 29.69 -7.23 4.51
CA TYR A 228 28.97 -6.03 4.10
C TYR A 228 28.35 -5.26 5.26
N ALA A 229 27.99 -5.89 6.40
CA ALA A 229 27.32 -5.19 7.49
C ALA A 229 28.11 -3.98 8.04
N PRO A 230 29.44 -4.04 8.23
CA PRO A 230 30.23 -2.88 8.66
C PRO A 230 30.23 -1.75 7.64
N ALA A 231 30.41 -2.06 6.36
CA ALA A 231 30.34 -1.07 5.30
C ALA A 231 28.96 -0.38 5.26
N CYS A 232 27.89 -1.14 5.43
CA CYS A 232 26.52 -0.61 5.45
C CYS A 232 26.24 0.23 6.69
N ALA A 233 26.75 -0.17 7.86
CA ALA A 233 26.62 0.59 9.10
C ALA A 233 27.33 1.94 8.98
N VAL A 234 28.53 1.99 8.39
CA VAL A 234 29.26 3.24 8.14
C VAL A 234 28.50 4.14 7.17
N ILE A 235 28.05 3.61 6.03
CA ILE A 235 27.33 4.40 5.01
C ILE A 235 26.01 4.94 5.56
N ASN A 236 25.19 4.11 6.23
CA ASN A 236 23.96 4.59 6.86
C ASN A 236 24.23 5.54 8.02
N GLY A 237 25.29 5.31 8.80
CA GLY A 237 25.73 6.20 9.87
C GLY A 237 26.12 7.59 9.34
N CYS A 238 26.82 7.66 8.20
CA CYS A 238 27.11 8.94 7.55
C CYS A 238 25.82 9.66 7.13
N ILE A 239 24.87 8.95 6.51
CA ILE A 239 23.60 9.57 6.10
C ILE A 239 22.80 10.03 7.32
N LEU A 240 22.72 9.18 8.36
CA LEU A 240 22.08 9.47 9.65
C LEU A 240 22.60 10.78 10.25
N LEU A 241 23.93 10.97 10.27
CA LEU A 241 24.58 12.18 10.79
C LEU A 241 24.10 13.46 10.11
N PHE A 242 23.80 13.42 8.81
CA PHE A 242 23.38 14.59 8.04
C PHE A 242 21.85 14.78 7.99
N THR A 243 21.05 13.72 8.17
CA THR A 243 19.60 13.81 7.98
C THR A 243 18.80 13.81 9.27
N GLU A 244 18.91 12.74 10.08
CA GLU A 244 18.01 12.54 11.23
C GLU A 244 18.67 12.97 12.54
N LEU A 245 19.99 12.78 12.68
CA LEU A 245 20.71 13.09 13.92
C LEU A 245 20.60 14.57 14.38
N PRO A 246 20.53 15.58 13.48
CA PRO A 246 20.27 16.97 13.86
C PRO A 246 18.84 17.22 14.39
N ALA A 247 17.88 16.37 14.04
CA ALA A 247 16.48 16.46 14.47
C ALA A 247 16.18 15.59 15.69
N MET A 248 17.00 14.56 15.96
CA MET A 248 16.80 13.64 17.07
C MET A 248 17.14 14.27 18.42
N THR A 249 16.19 14.16 19.36
CA THR A 249 16.41 14.52 20.76
C THR A 249 16.50 13.28 21.64
N MET A 250 17.24 13.35 22.75
CA MET A 250 17.39 12.21 23.68
C MET A 250 16.03 11.75 24.27
N ALA A 251 15.06 12.64 24.34
CA ALA A 251 13.69 12.34 24.74
C ALA A 251 12.96 11.38 23.78
N ASP A 252 13.34 11.34 22.50
CA ASP A 252 12.76 10.42 21.52
C ASP A 252 13.27 8.98 21.72
N ILE A 253 14.52 8.83 22.17
CA ILE A 253 15.14 7.53 22.47
C ILE A 253 14.55 6.96 23.77
N ASP A 254 14.40 7.80 24.80
CA ASP A 254 13.81 7.40 26.08
C ASP A 254 12.34 6.97 25.93
N ARG A 255 11.59 7.59 25.01
CA ARG A 255 10.20 7.21 24.71
C ARG A 255 10.09 5.80 24.12
N VAL A 256 11.04 5.39 23.29
CA VAL A 256 11.05 4.03 22.72
C VAL A 256 11.55 3.03 23.75
N GLY A 257 12.53 3.41 24.57
CA GLY A 257 13.15 2.56 25.59
C GLY A 257 14.31 1.71 25.02
N MET A 258 15.41 1.67 25.78
CA MET A 258 16.64 0.96 25.36
C MET A 258 16.42 -0.55 25.21
N PHE A 259 15.62 -1.15 26.09
CA PHE A 259 15.30 -2.58 26.04
C PHE A 259 14.56 -2.97 24.74
N THR A 260 13.60 -2.14 24.34
CA THR A 260 12.79 -2.30 23.13
C THR A 260 13.63 -2.16 21.87
N LEU A 261 14.56 -1.21 21.83
CA LEU A 261 15.55 -1.07 20.75
C LEU A 261 16.49 -2.28 20.67
N LEU A 262 16.97 -2.78 21.80
CA LEU A 262 17.83 -3.98 21.86
C LEU A 262 17.07 -5.24 21.41
N ALA A 263 15.82 -5.42 21.86
CA ALA A 263 14.98 -6.53 21.47
C ALA A 263 14.70 -6.50 19.96
N ASN A 264 14.39 -5.32 19.42
CA ASN A 264 14.15 -5.15 17.99
C ASN A 264 15.39 -5.52 17.15
N ALA A 265 16.57 -5.05 17.54
CA ALA A 265 17.83 -5.41 16.87
C ALA A 265 18.18 -6.90 17.01
N SER A 266 17.88 -7.50 18.17
CA SER A 266 18.08 -8.94 18.40
C SER A 266 17.22 -9.79 17.46
N VAL A 267 15.94 -9.43 17.28
CA VAL A 267 15.04 -10.12 16.34
C VAL A 267 15.54 -9.98 14.90
N ALA A 268 16.00 -8.80 14.50
CA ALA A 268 16.59 -8.57 13.18
C ALA A 268 17.88 -9.39 12.95
N PHE A 269 18.72 -9.54 13.97
CA PHE A 269 19.91 -10.39 13.90
C PHE A 269 19.54 -11.88 13.82
N LEU A 270 18.61 -12.35 14.65
CA LEU A 270 18.11 -13.73 14.63
C LEU A 270 17.49 -14.09 13.28
N LEU A 271 16.79 -13.15 12.62
CA LEU A 271 16.30 -13.34 11.27
C LEU A 271 17.44 -13.67 10.29
N ASN A 272 18.55 -12.93 10.34
CA ASN A 272 19.69 -13.17 9.46
C ASN A 272 20.34 -14.54 9.73
N VAL A 273 20.45 -14.93 11.00
CA VAL A 273 20.96 -16.26 11.39
C VAL A 273 20.02 -17.37 10.91
N SER A 274 18.70 -17.18 11.08
CA SER A 274 17.68 -18.14 10.66
C SER A 274 17.70 -18.38 9.14
N VAL A 275 17.98 -17.35 8.34
CA VAL A 275 18.11 -17.49 6.87
C VAL A 275 19.25 -18.44 6.50
N VAL A 276 20.39 -18.38 7.21
CA VAL A 276 21.56 -19.21 6.92
C VAL A 276 21.26 -20.67 7.22
N PHE A 277 20.66 -20.95 8.37
CA PHE A 277 20.22 -22.31 8.72
C PHE A 277 19.17 -22.84 7.72
N LEU A 278 18.27 -21.97 7.26
CA LEU A 278 17.28 -22.33 6.25
C LEU A 278 17.94 -22.67 4.90
N ILE A 279 18.89 -21.86 4.44
CA ILE A 279 19.65 -22.12 3.20
C ILE A 279 20.43 -23.44 3.29
N GLY A 280 21.02 -23.73 4.45
CA GLY A 280 21.80 -24.95 4.66
C GLY A 280 20.96 -26.23 4.73
N LYS A 281 19.68 -26.14 5.11
CA LYS A 281 18.80 -27.32 5.32
C LYS A 281 17.63 -27.43 4.33
N THR A 282 17.41 -26.43 3.47
CA THR A 282 16.31 -26.43 2.50
C THR A 282 16.81 -26.15 1.08
N SER A 283 16.04 -26.57 0.09
CA SER A 283 16.35 -26.25 -1.30
C SER A 283 16.01 -24.80 -1.63
N SER A 284 16.70 -24.22 -2.62
CA SER A 284 16.40 -22.88 -3.15
C SER A 284 14.91 -22.73 -3.52
N LEU A 285 14.28 -23.79 -4.04
CA LEU A 285 12.85 -23.80 -4.36
C LEU A 285 11.97 -23.62 -3.11
N VAL A 286 12.24 -24.39 -2.05
CA VAL A 286 11.48 -24.30 -0.78
C VAL A 286 11.61 -22.89 -0.20
N LEU A 287 12.81 -22.32 -0.23
CA LEU A 287 13.07 -20.95 0.22
C LEU A 287 12.23 -19.90 -0.54
N THR A 288 12.15 -20.04 -1.87
CA THR A 288 11.32 -19.13 -2.68
C THR A 288 9.83 -19.29 -2.40
N LEU A 289 9.33 -20.53 -2.28
CA LEU A 289 7.92 -20.82 -1.98
C LEU A 289 7.51 -20.35 -0.59
N SER A 290 8.35 -20.62 0.41
CA SER A 290 8.17 -20.12 1.77
C SER A 290 8.19 -18.59 1.81
N GLY A 291 8.99 -17.93 0.94
CA GLY A 291 8.96 -16.47 0.79
C GLY A 291 7.61 -15.95 0.30
N VAL A 292 7.02 -16.58 -0.71
CA VAL A 292 5.66 -16.23 -1.18
C VAL A 292 4.63 -16.41 -0.07
N LEU A 293 4.70 -17.54 0.65
CA LEU A 293 3.81 -17.82 1.78
C LEU A 293 3.95 -16.77 2.88
N LYS A 294 5.18 -16.40 3.24
CA LYS A 294 5.50 -15.36 4.23
C LYS A 294 4.84 -14.03 3.83
N ASP A 295 4.98 -13.63 2.57
CA ASP A 295 4.43 -12.38 2.06
C ASP A 295 2.89 -12.36 2.14
N ILE A 296 2.23 -13.49 1.84
CA ILE A 296 0.77 -13.66 2.00
C ILE A 296 0.36 -13.55 3.47
N LEU A 297 1.04 -14.29 4.36
CA LEU A 297 0.77 -14.27 5.80
C LEU A 297 0.96 -12.89 6.39
N LEU A 298 1.95 -12.13 5.92
CA LEU A 298 2.21 -10.78 6.36
C LEU A 298 1.11 -9.82 5.93
N VAL A 299 0.58 -9.94 4.71
CA VAL A 299 -0.58 -9.15 4.28
C VAL A 299 -1.78 -9.43 5.20
N PHE A 300 -2.08 -10.70 5.48
CA PHE A 300 -3.17 -11.05 6.41
C PHE A 300 -2.93 -10.56 7.84
N ALA A 301 -1.72 -10.73 8.36
CA ALA A 301 -1.34 -10.23 9.67
C ALA A 301 -1.47 -8.70 9.74
N SER A 302 -1.11 -7.99 8.66
CA SER A 302 -1.24 -6.53 8.62
C SER A 302 -2.71 -6.08 8.61
N MET A 303 -3.59 -6.80 7.92
CA MET A 303 -5.04 -6.56 7.96
C MET A 303 -5.60 -6.77 9.37
N PHE A 304 -5.14 -7.79 10.10
CA PHE A 304 -5.64 -8.09 11.44
C PHE A 304 -5.07 -7.15 12.51
N LEU A 305 -3.75 -6.93 12.50
CA LEU A 305 -3.03 -6.15 13.51
C LEU A 305 -3.20 -4.64 13.33
N PHE A 306 -3.11 -4.15 12.09
CA PHE A 306 -3.15 -2.71 11.80
C PHE A 306 -4.52 -2.25 11.27
N LYS A 307 -5.45 -3.17 11.03
CA LYS A 307 -6.77 -2.89 10.44
C LYS A 307 -6.66 -2.11 9.13
N ASP A 308 -5.60 -2.37 8.37
CA ASP A 308 -5.34 -1.74 7.06
C ASP A 308 -6.45 -2.17 6.08
N PRO A 309 -7.25 -1.24 5.53
CA PRO A 309 -8.42 -1.58 4.72
C PRO A 309 -8.03 -2.03 3.30
N VAL A 310 -7.98 -3.33 3.06
CA VAL A 310 -7.73 -3.89 1.72
C VAL A 310 -9.01 -3.89 0.89
N THR A 311 -8.96 -3.33 -0.33
CA THR A 311 -10.13 -3.37 -1.23
C THR A 311 -10.23 -4.71 -1.96
N PRO A 312 -11.44 -5.12 -2.40
CA PRO A 312 -11.59 -6.30 -3.24
C PRO A 312 -10.76 -6.22 -4.54
N LEU A 313 -10.66 -5.02 -5.12
CA LEU A 313 -9.84 -4.78 -6.32
C LEU A 313 -8.34 -4.99 -6.02
N GLN A 314 -7.89 -4.52 -4.86
CA GLN A 314 -6.51 -4.70 -4.41
C GLN A 314 -6.18 -6.18 -4.15
N ALA A 315 -7.09 -6.91 -3.48
CA ALA A 315 -6.95 -8.35 -3.26
C ALA A 315 -6.92 -9.12 -4.58
N PHE A 316 -7.77 -8.74 -5.55
CA PHE A 316 -7.80 -9.36 -6.88
C PHE A 316 -6.50 -9.12 -7.65
N GLY A 317 -6.00 -7.88 -7.70
CA GLY A 317 -4.72 -7.57 -8.34
C GLY A 317 -3.55 -8.31 -7.69
N TYR A 318 -3.52 -8.40 -6.36
CA TYR A 318 -2.48 -9.14 -5.65
C TYR A 318 -2.56 -10.66 -5.92
N ALA A 319 -3.75 -11.24 -6.02
CA ALA A 319 -3.93 -12.65 -6.38
C ALA A 319 -3.35 -12.96 -7.78
N ILE A 320 -3.55 -12.06 -8.75
CA ILE A 320 -2.92 -12.13 -10.08
C ILE A 320 -1.39 -12.07 -9.96
N ALA A 321 -0.86 -11.13 -9.18
CA ALA A 321 0.58 -10.96 -9.01
C ALA A 321 1.23 -12.20 -8.36
N LEU A 322 0.60 -12.77 -7.33
CA LEU A 322 1.04 -13.99 -6.66
C LEU A 322 0.97 -15.20 -7.60
N GLY A 323 -0.11 -15.36 -8.36
CA GLY A 323 -0.22 -16.43 -9.36
C GLY A 323 0.89 -16.34 -10.41
N GLY A 324 1.19 -15.13 -10.90
CA GLY A 324 2.31 -14.87 -11.81
C GLY A 324 3.67 -15.20 -11.19
N LEU A 325 3.87 -14.86 -9.92
CA LEU A 325 5.10 -15.14 -9.19
C LEU A 325 5.34 -16.64 -9.01
N VAL A 326 4.31 -17.38 -8.60
CA VAL A 326 4.34 -18.84 -8.48
C VAL A 326 4.64 -19.47 -9.83
N TYR A 327 3.95 -19.04 -10.88
CA TYR A 327 4.19 -19.52 -12.25
C TYR A 327 5.62 -19.25 -12.73
N TYR A 328 6.15 -18.05 -12.48
CA TYR A 328 7.52 -17.66 -12.83
C TYR A 328 8.57 -18.51 -12.11
N LYS A 329 8.36 -18.84 -10.83
CA LYS A 329 9.34 -19.58 -10.01
C LYS A 329 9.32 -21.09 -10.22
N LEU A 330 8.14 -21.72 -10.34
CA LEU A 330 8.05 -23.18 -10.53
C LEU A 330 8.11 -23.60 -12.00
N GLY A 331 7.62 -22.75 -12.91
CA GLY A 331 7.33 -23.14 -14.29
C GLY A 331 6.04 -23.95 -14.41
N GLY A 332 5.43 -23.93 -15.61
CA GLY A 332 4.11 -24.52 -15.85
C GLY A 332 4.06 -26.06 -15.70
N GLU A 333 5.13 -26.76 -16.04
CA GLU A 333 5.19 -28.23 -15.99
C GLU A 333 5.27 -28.74 -14.55
N LYS A 334 6.21 -28.22 -13.75
CA LYS A 334 6.31 -28.57 -12.33
C LYS A 334 5.07 -28.17 -11.55
N LEU A 335 4.46 -27.03 -11.88
CA LEU A 335 3.21 -26.61 -11.23
C LEU A 335 2.09 -27.63 -11.46
N LYS A 336 1.95 -28.17 -12.69
CA LYS A 336 0.98 -29.24 -12.98
C LYS A 336 1.28 -30.52 -12.21
N GLU A 337 2.55 -30.91 -12.14
CA GLU A 337 2.99 -32.08 -11.38
C GLU A 337 2.66 -31.94 -9.88
N TYR A 338 2.99 -30.80 -9.27
CA TYR A 338 2.68 -30.53 -7.86
C TYR A 338 1.18 -30.39 -7.59
N LEU A 339 0.40 -29.81 -8.53
CA LEU A 339 -1.06 -29.79 -8.41
C LEU A 339 -1.64 -31.20 -8.48
N GLY A 340 -1.08 -32.07 -9.34
CA GLY A 340 -1.43 -33.48 -9.41
C GLY A 340 -1.11 -34.23 -8.11
N GLN A 341 0.14 -34.14 -7.63
CA GLN A 341 0.57 -34.75 -6.36
C GLN A 341 -0.19 -34.19 -5.15
N GLY A 342 -0.46 -32.88 -5.15
CA GLY A 342 -1.23 -32.20 -4.10
C GLY A 342 -2.68 -32.63 -4.08
N SER A 343 -3.32 -32.77 -5.26
CA SER A 343 -4.67 -33.32 -5.38
C SER A 343 -4.73 -34.77 -4.89
N MET A 344 -3.75 -35.60 -5.25
CA MET A 344 -3.65 -36.99 -4.78
C MET A 344 -3.48 -37.05 -3.26
N LYS A 345 -2.57 -36.27 -2.67
CA LYS A 345 -2.40 -36.19 -1.21
C LYS A 345 -3.62 -35.61 -0.50
N TRP A 346 -4.33 -34.67 -1.10
CA TRP A 346 -5.56 -34.12 -0.54
C TRP A 346 -6.70 -35.14 -0.52
N GLN A 347 -6.79 -35.96 -1.59
CA GLN A 347 -7.70 -37.10 -1.64
C GLN A 347 -7.31 -38.18 -0.63
N GLU A 348 -6.02 -38.53 -0.55
CA GLU A 348 -5.47 -39.48 0.41
C GLU A 348 -5.68 -39.03 1.86
N LEU A 349 -5.50 -37.75 2.16
CA LEU A 349 -5.83 -37.16 3.47
C LEU A 349 -7.33 -37.24 3.76
N GLY A 350 -8.17 -37.09 2.74
CA GLY A 350 -9.61 -37.29 2.83
C GLY A 350 -10.01 -38.72 3.18
N HIS A 351 -9.28 -39.70 2.67
CA HIS A 351 -9.50 -41.12 2.97
C HIS A 351 -8.88 -41.55 4.31
N SER A 352 -7.67 -41.10 4.62
CA SER A 352 -6.93 -41.51 5.82
C SER A 352 -7.38 -40.77 7.09
N ARG A 353 -7.74 -39.48 7.00
CA ARG A 353 -8.13 -38.64 8.14
C ARG A 353 -9.28 -37.69 7.77
N PRO A 354 -10.52 -38.20 7.65
CA PRO A 354 -11.68 -37.42 7.23
C PRO A 354 -12.01 -36.26 8.19
N VAL A 355 -11.77 -36.44 9.50
CA VAL A 355 -11.99 -35.39 10.52
C VAL A 355 -11.00 -34.24 10.35
N LEU A 356 -9.71 -34.54 10.10
CA LEU A 356 -8.68 -33.51 9.89
C LEU A 356 -8.94 -32.71 8.62
N ARG A 357 -9.39 -33.37 7.53
CA ARG A 357 -9.81 -32.69 6.30
C ARG A 357 -10.99 -31.74 6.56
N LYS A 358 -12.02 -32.21 7.27
CA LYS A 358 -13.17 -31.37 7.64
C LYS A 358 -12.75 -30.19 8.52
N LEU A 359 -11.85 -30.39 9.48
CA LEU A 359 -11.30 -29.32 10.32
C LEU A 359 -10.50 -28.30 9.51
N MET A 360 -9.66 -28.73 8.57
CA MET A 360 -8.91 -27.81 7.72
C MET A 360 -9.81 -27.03 6.76
N VAL A 361 -10.81 -27.69 6.16
CA VAL A 361 -11.81 -27.01 5.32
C VAL A 361 -12.62 -26.04 6.16
N PHE A 362 -13.04 -26.42 7.36
CA PHE A 362 -13.75 -25.56 8.29
C PHE A 362 -12.88 -24.37 8.71
N ALA A 363 -11.61 -24.57 9.05
CA ALA A 363 -10.68 -23.48 9.36
C ALA A 363 -10.48 -22.54 8.16
N ALA A 364 -10.32 -23.08 6.94
CA ALA A 364 -10.21 -22.28 5.73
C ALA A 364 -11.50 -21.50 5.42
N VAL A 365 -12.67 -22.09 5.65
CA VAL A 365 -13.97 -21.45 5.50
C VAL A 365 -14.20 -20.40 6.58
N VAL A 366 -13.80 -20.64 7.83
CA VAL A 366 -13.90 -19.68 8.93
C VAL A 366 -12.96 -18.49 8.67
N ILE A 367 -11.72 -18.73 8.25
CA ILE A 367 -10.78 -17.68 7.84
C ILE A 367 -11.34 -16.92 6.64
N GLY A 368 -11.82 -17.62 5.61
CA GLY A 368 -12.47 -17.01 4.44
C GLY A 368 -13.71 -16.21 4.78
N MET A 369 -14.54 -16.69 5.70
CA MET A 369 -15.74 -16.03 6.20
C MET A 369 -15.39 -14.81 7.05
N PHE A 370 -14.34 -14.88 7.87
CA PHE A 370 -13.85 -13.73 8.64
C PHE A 370 -13.26 -12.65 7.72
N LEU A 371 -12.61 -13.05 6.62
CA LEU A 371 -12.11 -12.13 5.60
C LEU A 371 -13.25 -11.50 4.81
N VAL A 372 -14.25 -12.28 4.43
CA VAL A 372 -15.43 -11.82 3.69
C VAL A 372 -16.30 -10.92 4.57
N LEU A 373 -16.58 -11.30 5.83
CA LEU A 373 -17.29 -10.48 6.80
C LEU A 373 -16.50 -9.26 7.26
N GLY A 374 -15.17 -9.34 7.36
CA GLY A 374 -14.29 -8.18 7.59
C GLY A 374 -14.28 -7.21 6.40
N SER A 375 -14.48 -7.71 5.18
CA SER A 375 -14.57 -6.90 3.96
C SER A 375 -15.99 -6.37 3.65
N LEU A 376 -17.03 -7.06 4.13
CA LEU A 376 -18.45 -6.72 3.96
C LEU A 376 -19.07 -6.02 5.17
N GLY A 377 -18.39 -6.05 6.32
CA GLY A 377 -18.80 -5.27 7.49
C GLY A 377 -18.89 -3.80 7.11
N PRO A 378 -19.92 -3.07 7.55
CA PRO A 378 -19.97 -1.63 7.35
C PRO A 378 -18.66 -1.06 7.86
N ARG A 379 -17.88 -0.43 6.97
CA ARG A 379 -16.64 0.26 7.30
C ARG A 379 -17.00 1.42 8.22
N TYR A 380 -17.20 1.13 9.50
CA TYR A 380 -17.02 2.09 10.56
C TYR A 380 -15.52 2.37 10.58
N ALA A 381 -15.11 3.31 9.74
CA ALA A 381 -13.91 4.08 10.01
C ALA A 381 -14.06 4.59 11.45
N PRO A 382 -13.14 4.27 12.37
CA PRO A 382 -13.19 4.87 13.68
C PRO A 382 -13.14 6.40 13.48
N ASP A 383 -14.19 7.08 13.94
CA ASP A 383 -14.34 8.53 13.80
C ASP A 383 -13.15 9.30 14.43
N SER A 384 -12.34 8.64 15.26
CA SER A 384 -11.10 9.16 15.82
C SER A 384 -9.98 9.36 14.80
N THR A 385 -9.83 8.51 13.78
CA THR A 385 -8.83 8.74 12.70
C THR A 385 -9.34 9.76 11.70
N ASN A 386 -10.66 9.80 11.47
CA ASN A 386 -11.29 10.80 10.61
C ASN A 386 -11.22 12.22 11.20
N GLN A 387 -11.20 12.43 12.51
CA GLN A 387 -11.03 13.78 13.08
C GLN A 387 -9.61 14.32 12.85
N VAL A 388 -8.57 13.48 12.92
CA VAL A 388 -7.17 13.88 12.71
C VAL A 388 -6.85 14.00 11.21
N TYR A 389 -7.28 13.04 10.38
CA TYR A 389 -7.11 13.10 8.92
C TYR A 389 -7.99 14.15 8.25
N ASN A 390 -9.24 14.39 8.69
CA ASN A 390 -10.03 15.51 8.16
C ASN A 390 -9.63 16.86 8.77
N GLY A 391 -8.94 16.88 9.91
CA GLY A 391 -8.35 18.09 10.48
C GLY A 391 -7.18 18.59 9.64
N ILE A 392 -6.26 17.70 9.26
CA ILE A 392 -5.03 18.06 8.54
C ILE A 392 -5.18 17.91 7.01
N GLY A 393 -5.94 16.93 6.52
CA GLY A 393 -6.15 16.67 5.08
C GLY A 393 -7.11 17.64 4.39
N LYS A 394 -8.15 18.14 5.07
CA LYS A 394 -8.98 19.24 4.51
C LYS A 394 -8.21 20.57 4.43
N LEU A 395 -7.10 20.67 5.17
CA LEU A 395 -6.18 21.79 5.10
C LEU A 395 -5.09 21.60 4.03
N ILE A 396 -5.17 20.60 3.14
CA ILE A 396 -4.23 20.46 1.99
C ILE A 396 -5.00 20.10 0.69
N GLU A 397 -6.32 20.24 0.62
CA GLU A 397 -6.99 20.19 -0.70
C GLU A 397 -6.72 21.48 -1.49
N VAL A 398 -6.10 21.32 -2.67
CA VAL A 398 -5.95 22.39 -3.66
C VAL A 398 -7.30 22.64 -4.32
N PRO A 399 -7.80 23.89 -4.39
CA PRO A 399 -9.07 24.15 -5.06
C PRO A 399 -9.02 23.71 -6.52
N LYS A 400 -9.97 22.85 -6.94
CA LYS A 400 -10.11 22.38 -8.33
C LYS A 400 -10.37 23.51 -9.35
N SER A 401 -10.66 24.73 -8.89
CA SER A 401 -10.94 25.87 -9.76
C SER A 401 -9.65 26.48 -10.31
N THR A 402 -9.61 26.78 -11.60
CA THR A 402 -8.51 27.50 -12.27
C THR A 402 -8.52 29.01 -12.02
N ASN A 403 -9.62 29.58 -11.53
CA ASN A 403 -9.77 31.03 -11.32
C ASN A 403 -8.85 31.53 -10.18
N PRO A 404 -7.92 32.47 -10.45
CA PRO A 404 -6.94 32.93 -9.47
C PRO A 404 -7.56 33.58 -8.24
N TYR A 405 -8.63 34.36 -8.41
CA TYR A 405 -9.33 35.02 -7.30
C TYR A 405 -9.98 34.01 -6.34
N VAL A 406 -10.60 32.95 -6.86
CA VAL A 406 -11.14 31.87 -6.02
C VAL A 406 -10.03 31.11 -5.30
N LYS A 407 -8.87 30.90 -5.94
CA LYS A 407 -7.70 30.27 -5.29
C LYS A 407 -7.18 31.10 -4.12
N LEU A 408 -7.08 32.42 -4.30
CA LEU A 408 -6.65 33.35 -3.25
C LEU A 408 -7.66 33.38 -2.09
N LEU A 409 -8.96 33.47 -2.37
CA LEU A 409 -10.01 33.40 -1.35
C LEU A 409 -9.97 32.08 -0.57
N VAL A 410 -9.74 30.94 -1.23
CA VAL A 410 -9.59 29.66 -0.54
C VAL A 410 -8.37 29.67 0.38
N ARG A 411 -7.23 30.24 -0.05
CA ARG A 411 -6.05 30.38 0.82
C ARG A 411 -6.33 31.28 2.03
N LEU A 412 -7.02 32.40 1.83
CA LEU A 412 -7.41 33.34 2.88
C LEU A 412 -8.35 32.67 3.90
N TYR A 413 -9.46 32.09 3.47
CA TYR A 413 -10.42 31.46 4.39
C TYR A 413 -9.88 30.18 5.04
N LYS A 414 -8.88 29.54 4.43
CA LYS A 414 -8.14 28.42 5.02
C LYS A 414 -7.14 28.87 6.08
N PHE A 415 -6.59 30.08 5.95
CA PHE A 415 -5.82 30.72 7.02
C PHE A 415 -6.74 31.14 8.16
N LEU A 416 -7.85 31.82 7.85
CA LEU A 416 -8.83 32.26 8.85
C LEU A 416 -9.48 31.09 9.59
N ALA A 417 -9.90 30.02 8.92
CA ALA A 417 -10.51 28.85 9.57
C ALA A 417 -9.55 28.06 10.48
N ARG A 418 -8.23 28.26 10.34
CA ARG A 418 -7.21 27.69 11.24
C ARG A 418 -6.99 28.56 12.46
N ARG A 419 -7.01 29.88 12.28
CA ARG A 419 -6.72 30.86 13.33
C ARG A 419 -7.95 31.26 14.14
N THR A 420 -9.14 31.08 13.57
CA THR A 420 -10.42 31.40 14.20
C THR A 420 -11.25 30.13 14.34
N ASP A 421 -11.81 29.90 15.52
CA ASP A 421 -12.72 28.77 15.75
C ASP A 421 -14.15 29.01 15.24
N ALA A 422 -14.36 30.10 14.50
CA ALA A 422 -15.65 30.47 13.95
C ALA A 422 -16.17 29.46 12.92
N ALA A 423 -17.38 28.93 13.16
CA ALA A 423 -18.08 28.04 12.24
C ALA A 423 -18.37 28.69 10.87
N PHE A 424 -18.49 30.02 10.84
CA PHE A 424 -18.65 30.82 9.63
C PHE A 424 -17.53 30.56 8.61
N ASN A 425 -16.26 30.70 9.03
CA ASN A 425 -15.11 30.55 8.14
C ASN A 425 -14.97 29.12 7.60
N LYS A 426 -15.21 28.12 8.45
CA LYS A 426 -15.27 26.70 8.05
C LYS A 426 -16.36 26.46 6.99
N THR A 427 -17.49 27.16 7.09
CA THR A 427 -18.63 27.03 6.16
C THR A 427 -18.36 27.74 4.84
N VAL A 428 -17.78 28.95 4.86
CA VAL A 428 -17.40 29.70 3.64
C VAL A 428 -16.32 28.94 2.87
N LEU A 429 -15.26 28.46 3.54
CA LEU A 429 -14.21 27.64 2.94
C LEU A 429 -14.80 26.39 2.24
N ARG A 430 -15.66 25.64 2.95
CA ARG A 430 -16.32 24.46 2.39
C ARG A 430 -17.12 24.81 1.13
N ARG A 431 -17.85 25.92 1.13
CA ARG A 431 -18.64 26.37 -0.03
C ARG A 431 -17.77 26.83 -1.19
N LEU A 432 -16.65 27.51 -0.94
CA LEU A 432 -15.70 27.95 -1.97
C LEU A 432 -15.09 26.76 -2.73
N MET A 433 -14.86 25.65 -2.02
CA MET A 433 -14.33 24.40 -2.59
C MET A 433 -15.37 23.58 -3.36
N MET A 434 -16.65 23.92 -3.30
CA MET A 434 -17.70 23.22 -4.06
C MET A 434 -17.67 23.57 -5.56
N SER A 435 -18.15 22.64 -6.38
CA SER A 435 -18.36 22.88 -7.82
C SER A 435 -19.32 24.05 -8.06
N LYS A 436 -19.23 24.69 -9.24
CA LYS A 436 -20.11 25.81 -9.62
C LYS A 436 -21.60 25.43 -9.52
N THR A 437 -21.95 24.19 -9.87
CA THR A 437 -23.31 23.65 -9.72
C THR A 437 -23.82 23.67 -8.27
N ASN A 438 -22.93 23.47 -7.30
CA ASN A 438 -23.27 23.44 -5.87
C ASN A 438 -23.20 24.82 -5.19
N ARG A 439 -22.83 25.87 -5.95
CA ARG A 439 -22.89 27.29 -5.59
C ARG A 439 -23.98 27.98 -6.42
N PRO A 440 -25.26 27.67 -6.20
CA PRO A 440 -26.35 28.18 -7.01
C PRO A 440 -26.44 29.71 -6.91
N PRO A 441 -26.81 30.41 -8.00
CA PRO A 441 -27.06 31.83 -7.96
C PRO A 441 -28.28 32.15 -7.08
N VAL A 442 -28.30 33.35 -6.50
CA VAL A 442 -29.36 33.83 -5.63
C VAL A 442 -29.90 35.14 -6.19
N SER A 443 -31.21 35.24 -6.38
CA SER A 443 -31.85 36.49 -6.82
C SER A 443 -32.02 37.47 -5.66
N ILE A 444 -32.00 38.77 -5.94
CA ILE A 444 -32.22 39.79 -4.88
C ILE A 444 -33.58 39.60 -4.21
N SER A 445 -34.61 39.19 -4.95
CA SER A 445 -35.92 38.84 -4.39
C SER A 445 -35.86 37.79 -3.29
N LYS A 446 -35.02 36.76 -3.46
CA LYS A 446 -34.80 35.72 -2.44
C LYS A 446 -33.96 36.22 -1.27
N ILE A 447 -33.08 37.19 -1.49
CA ILE A 447 -32.32 37.81 -0.41
C ILE A 447 -33.28 38.55 0.52
N VAL A 448 -34.13 39.41 -0.05
CA VAL A 448 -35.15 40.16 0.67
C VAL A 448 -36.15 39.22 1.36
N ALA A 449 -36.63 38.18 0.68
CA ALA A 449 -37.56 37.22 1.26
C ALA A 449 -37.03 36.47 2.49
N ASN A 450 -35.70 36.28 2.60
CA ASN A 450 -35.10 35.61 3.76
C ASN A 450 -34.59 36.60 4.82
N ALA A 451 -34.06 37.75 4.41
CA ALA A 451 -33.44 38.73 5.30
C ALA A 451 -34.42 39.78 5.85
N ALA A 452 -35.46 40.12 5.09
CA ALA A 452 -36.40 41.22 5.39
C ALA A 452 -37.86 40.73 5.50
N ASN A 453 -38.09 39.46 5.88
CA ASN A 453 -39.44 38.96 6.12
C ASN A 453 -40.01 39.55 7.41
N LYS A 454 -41.33 39.72 7.52
CA LYS A 454 -41.99 40.38 8.68
C LYS A 454 -41.61 39.79 10.05
N HIS A 455 -41.23 38.51 10.11
CA HIS A 455 -40.79 37.84 11.34
C HIS A 455 -39.28 37.82 11.56
N SER A 456 -38.46 37.95 10.51
CA SER A 456 -36.99 37.84 10.59
C SER A 456 -36.25 39.17 10.39
N ALA A 457 -36.96 40.22 9.97
CA ALA A 457 -36.40 41.55 9.73
C ALA A 457 -35.73 42.14 10.96
N LYS A 458 -36.36 42.04 12.16
CA LYS A 458 -35.77 42.55 13.42
C LYS A 458 -34.48 41.82 13.82
N THR A 459 -34.32 40.56 13.44
CA THR A 459 -33.17 39.71 13.82
C THR A 459 -31.97 39.89 12.87
N HIS A 460 -32.21 40.42 11.67
CA HIS A 460 -31.20 40.55 10.61
C HIS A 460 -30.93 42.00 10.19
N GLU A 461 -31.53 42.95 10.88
CA GLU A 461 -31.26 44.38 10.69
C GLU A 461 -29.77 44.69 10.92
N GLY A 462 -29.16 45.42 9.99
CA GLY A 462 -27.74 45.79 10.05
C GLY A 462 -26.73 44.66 9.75
N LYS A 463 -27.16 43.42 9.48
CA LYS A 463 -26.24 42.31 9.16
C LYS A 463 -25.82 42.32 7.70
N THR A 464 -24.54 42.07 7.44
CA THR A 464 -24.02 41.90 6.08
C THR A 464 -24.38 40.51 5.55
N ILE A 465 -25.06 40.45 4.42
CA ILE A 465 -25.53 39.19 3.83
C ILE A 465 -24.43 38.58 2.96
N VAL A 466 -23.93 37.41 3.33
CA VAL A 466 -22.83 36.74 2.62
C VAL A 466 -23.37 35.59 1.77
N ILE A 467 -23.04 35.58 0.48
CA ILE A 467 -23.47 34.57 -0.49
C ILE A 467 -22.25 34.04 -1.25
N VAL A 468 -21.91 32.78 -1.03
CA VAL A 468 -20.83 32.09 -1.77
C VAL A 468 -21.37 31.61 -3.12
N GLY A 469 -21.66 32.55 -4.02
CA GLY A 469 -22.28 32.34 -5.32
C GLY A 469 -22.45 33.65 -6.10
N THR A 470 -23.22 33.61 -7.19
CA THR A 470 -23.55 34.81 -7.98
C THR A 470 -24.88 35.40 -7.52
N VAL A 471 -24.93 36.72 -7.34
CA VAL A 471 -26.19 37.44 -7.06
C VAL A 471 -26.75 37.98 -8.37
N THR A 472 -28.03 37.70 -8.62
CA THR A 472 -28.74 38.07 -9.85
C THR A 472 -29.92 38.98 -9.56
N ASP A 473 -30.27 39.81 -10.54
CA ASP A 473 -31.42 40.70 -10.45
C ASP A 473 -32.76 39.94 -10.62
N ASP A 474 -33.84 40.55 -10.16
CA ASP A 474 -35.22 40.13 -10.37
C ASP A 474 -36.08 41.37 -10.66
N ASN A 475 -36.41 41.57 -11.94
CA ASN A 475 -37.17 42.74 -12.42
C ASN A 475 -38.59 42.82 -11.85
N ARG A 476 -39.12 41.73 -11.27
CA ARG A 476 -40.48 41.69 -10.71
C ARG A 476 -40.58 42.40 -9.37
N MET A 477 -39.47 42.55 -8.67
CA MET A 477 -39.39 43.32 -7.44
C MET A 477 -39.19 44.78 -7.84
N LEU A 478 -40.10 45.68 -7.50
CA LEU A 478 -40.01 47.09 -7.89
C LEU A 478 -39.21 47.91 -6.85
N GLU A 479 -39.54 47.72 -5.57
CA GLU A 479 -38.89 48.39 -4.44
C GLU A 479 -37.89 47.45 -3.76
N LEU A 480 -36.72 47.98 -3.43
CA LEU A 480 -35.61 47.23 -2.87
C LEU A 480 -35.18 47.91 -1.57
N PRO A 481 -35.19 47.22 -0.42
CA PRO A 481 -34.72 47.80 0.84
C PRO A 481 -33.20 48.00 0.79
N LYS A 482 -32.67 48.87 1.66
CA LYS A 482 -31.22 49.05 1.82
C LYS A 482 -30.58 47.75 2.31
N LEU A 483 -29.65 47.18 1.54
CA LEU A 483 -28.98 45.91 1.83
C LEU A 483 -27.47 46.03 1.69
N SER A 484 -26.71 45.44 2.63
CA SER A 484 -25.28 45.18 2.45
C SER A 484 -25.11 43.70 2.08
N VAL A 485 -24.61 43.43 0.88
CA VAL A 485 -24.51 42.07 0.32
C VAL A 485 -23.09 41.81 -0.15
N ALA A 486 -22.53 40.68 0.27
CA ALA A 486 -21.23 40.19 -0.18
C ALA A 486 -21.38 38.93 -1.04
N ALA A 487 -20.76 38.90 -2.21
CA ALA A 487 -20.85 37.75 -3.11
C ALA A 487 -19.57 37.50 -3.92
N LEU A 488 -19.49 36.32 -4.57
CA LEU A 488 -18.40 36.03 -5.51
C LEU A 488 -18.50 36.86 -6.79
N ARG A 489 -19.74 37.19 -7.20
CA ARG A 489 -20.03 37.98 -8.40
C ARG A 489 -21.44 38.57 -8.30
N PHE A 490 -21.61 39.78 -8.79
CA PHE A 490 -22.91 40.42 -9.03
C PHE A 490 -23.17 40.52 -10.53
N THR A 491 -24.43 40.39 -10.96
CA THR A 491 -24.83 40.87 -12.30
C THR A 491 -24.82 42.41 -12.30
N ALA A 492 -24.53 43.03 -13.45
CA ALA A 492 -24.44 44.48 -13.55
C ALA A 492 -25.75 45.17 -13.11
N SER A 493 -26.89 44.63 -13.54
CA SER A 493 -28.21 45.11 -13.13
C SER A 493 -28.47 44.97 -11.63
N ALA A 494 -28.03 43.86 -11.02
CA ALA A 494 -28.20 43.64 -9.58
C ALA A 494 -27.39 44.65 -8.76
N ARG A 495 -26.13 44.89 -9.16
CA ARG A 495 -25.26 45.87 -8.50
C ARG A 495 -25.86 47.27 -8.57
N ALA A 496 -26.23 47.73 -9.77
CA ALA A 496 -26.79 49.06 -9.98
C ALA A 496 -28.06 49.30 -9.16
N ARG A 497 -28.91 48.27 -9.00
CA ARG A 497 -30.13 48.37 -8.18
C ARG A 497 -29.87 48.40 -6.69
N ILE A 498 -28.91 47.62 -6.20
CA ILE A 498 -28.52 47.63 -4.77
C ILE A 498 -27.92 48.98 -4.41
N GLU A 499 -27.03 49.52 -5.26
CA GLU A 499 -26.42 50.84 -5.08
C GLU A 499 -27.46 51.97 -5.17
N LYS A 500 -28.40 51.91 -6.12
CA LYS A 500 -29.52 52.86 -6.24
C LYS A 500 -30.43 52.86 -5.01
N ALA A 501 -30.59 51.72 -4.35
CA ALA A 501 -31.33 51.58 -3.09
C ALA A 501 -30.53 52.05 -1.85
N GLY A 502 -29.33 52.61 -2.04
CA GLY A 502 -28.43 53.04 -0.97
C GLY A 502 -27.76 51.89 -0.21
N GLY A 503 -27.75 50.68 -0.79
CA GLY A 503 -27.07 49.49 -0.28
C GLY A 503 -25.61 49.40 -0.72
N GLU A 504 -24.92 48.37 -0.25
CA GLU A 504 -23.48 48.15 -0.50
C GLU A 504 -23.24 46.77 -1.10
N CYS A 505 -22.45 46.70 -2.18
CA CYS A 505 -22.02 45.46 -2.81
C CYS A 505 -20.57 45.15 -2.46
N LEU A 506 -20.35 44.19 -1.56
CA LEU A 506 -19.04 43.79 -1.06
C LEU A 506 -18.50 42.54 -1.76
N THR A 507 -17.18 42.41 -1.79
CA THR A 507 -16.50 41.16 -2.11
C THR A 507 -16.28 40.29 -0.87
N ILE A 508 -15.99 39.02 -1.08
CA ILE A 508 -15.83 38.06 0.03
C ILE A 508 -14.54 38.34 0.83
N ASP A 509 -13.49 38.84 0.18
CA ASP A 509 -12.27 39.32 0.83
C ASP A 509 -12.50 40.59 1.65
N GLU A 510 -13.31 41.55 1.18
CA GLU A 510 -13.66 42.74 1.97
C GLU A 510 -14.40 42.38 3.26
N VAL A 511 -15.29 41.38 3.21
CA VAL A 511 -15.95 40.86 4.43
C VAL A 511 -14.96 40.19 5.37
N ALA A 512 -13.96 39.49 4.84
CA ALA A 512 -12.93 38.87 5.66
C ALA A 512 -12.11 39.91 6.44
N THR A 513 -11.91 41.10 5.86
CA THR A 513 -11.25 42.24 6.51
C THR A 513 -12.14 42.93 7.55
N ARG A 514 -13.43 43.15 7.23
CA ARG A 514 -14.38 43.84 8.14
C ARG A 514 -14.81 42.98 9.32
N SER A 515 -15.10 41.71 9.07
CA SER A 515 -15.64 40.76 10.06
C SER A 515 -14.91 39.42 9.97
N PRO A 516 -13.66 39.32 10.45
CA PRO A 516 -12.83 38.13 10.28
C PRO A 516 -13.38 36.88 10.98
N THR A 517 -14.20 37.04 12.02
CA THR A 517 -14.90 35.94 12.72
C THR A 517 -16.30 35.66 12.17
N GLY A 518 -16.79 36.47 11.22
CA GLY A 518 -18.17 36.42 10.73
C GLY A 518 -19.19 37.10 11.65
N SER A 519 -18.76 37.88 12.65
CA SER A 519 -19.66 38.70 13.47
C SER A 519 -20.49 39.65 12.60
N ASN A 520 -21.78 39.79 12.94
CA ASN A 520 -22.76 40.61 12.19
C ASN A 520 -22.94 40.22 10.72
N THR A 521 -22.71 38.95 10.36
CA THR A 521 -22.97 38.43 9.01
C THR A 521 -24.12 37.41 8.99
N LEU A 522 -24.82 37.36 7.86
CA LEU A 522 -25.85 36.35 7.57
C LEU A 522 -25.45 35.54 6.33
N LEU A 523 -25.12 34.27 6.52
CA LEU A 523 -24.65 33.40 5.43
C LEU A 523 -25.82 32.70 4.71
N LEU A 524 -26.29 33.26 3.59
CA LEU A 524 -27.38 32.68 2.80
C LEU A 524 -26.88 31.69 1.74
N ARG A 525 -27.77 30.78 1.32
CA ARG A 525 -27.50 29.82 0.24
C ARG A 525 -28.73 29.66 -0.65
N GLY A 526 -28.52 29.68 -1.96
CA GLY A 526 -29.57 29.35 -2.92
C GLY A 526 -29.97 27.86 -2.91
N PRO A 527 -31.17 27.53 -3.41
CA PRO A 527 -31.63 26.15 -3.53
C PRO A 527 -30.82 25.39 -4.59
N LYS A 528 -30.26 24.24 -4.22
CA LYS A 528 -29.43 23.40 -5.12
C LYS A 528 -30.22 22.78 -6.26
N ASN A 529 -31.46 22.37 -5.98
CA ASN A 529 -32.27 21.54 -6.88
C ASN A 529 -33.26 22.35 -7.73
N ALA A 530 -33.17 23.69 -7.71
CA ALA A 530 -34.12 24.54 -8.43
C ALA A 530 -33.87 24.63 -9.95
N ARG A 531 -32.75 24.08 -10.46
CA ARG A 531 -32.45 24.10 -11.90
C ARG A 531 -33.41 23.17 -12.65
N GLU A 532 -33.77 23.55 -13.87
CA GLU A 532 -34.67 22.77 -14.72
C GLU A 532 -34.19 21.33 -14.93
N ALA A 533 -32.88 21.10 -15.11
CA ALA A 533 -32.30 19.77 -15.24
C ALA A 533 -32.64 18.83 -14.05
N PHE A 534 -32.72 19.36 -12.81
CA PHE A 534 -33.09 18.56 -11.64
C PHE A 534 -34.57 18.18 -11.63
N LYS A 535 -35.43 18.93 -12.33
CA LYS A 535 -36.86 18.59 -12.49
C LYS A 535 -37.07 17.36 -13.39
N HIS A 536 -36.05 16.98 -14.16
CA HIS A 536 -36.07 15.82 -15.05
C HIS A 536 -35.33 14.58 -14.49
N PHE A 537 -34.72 14.69 -13.31
CA PHE A 537 -33.90 13.65 -12.68
C PHE A 537 -34.74 12.80 -11.70
N GLY A 538 -34.57 11.47 -11.71
CA GLY A 538 -35.33 10.53 -10.87
C GLY A 538 -35.48 9.15 -11.53
N PHE A 539 -35.56 8.09 -10.73
CA PHE A 539 -35.70 6.70 -11.19
C PHE A 539 -37.18 6.28 -11.17
N GLY A 540 -37.67 5.68 -12.25
CA GLY A 540 -39.00 5.08 -12.33
C GLY A 540 -40.02 5.87 -13.18
N PRO A 541 -41.08 5.18 -13.66
CA PRO A 541 -42.18 5.79 -14.39
C PRO A 541 -43.15 6.44 -13.39
N HIS A 542 -43.27 7.78 -13.43
CA HIS A 542 -44.38 8.55 -12.83
C HIS A 542 -44.35 8.93 -11.34
N SER A 543 -43.26 9.46 -10.78
CA SER A 543 -43.40 10.33 -9.60
C SER A 543 -42.55 11.61 -9.69
N HIS A 544 -43.23 12.76 -9.62
CA HIS A 544 -42.70 14.14 -9.54
C HIS A 544 -41.69 14.63 -10.61
N LYS A 545 -41.48 13.88 -11.69
CA LYS A 545 -40.60 14.26 -12.81
C LYS A 545 -41.34 15.08 -13.87
N LYS A 546 -40.77 16.24 -14.23
CA LYS A 546 -41.20 16.99 -15.42
C LYS A 546 -40.83 16.19 -16.68
N PRO A 547 -41.74 15.92 -17.63
CA PRO A 547 -41.40 15.24 -18.87
C PRO A 547 -40.49 16.12 -19.75
N TYR A 548 -39.58 15.50 -20.50
CA TYR A 548 -38.91 16.18 -21.61
C TYR A 548 -39.92 16.32 -22.74
N VAL A 549 -40.21 17.55 -23.13
CA VAL A 549 -41.06 17.82 -24.30
C VAL A 549 -40.12 17.89 -25.50
N GLU A 550 -40.08 16.83 -26.31
CA GLU A 550 -39.21 16.72 -27.48
C GLU A 550 -39.63 17.64 -28.65
N SER A 551 -40.81 18.28 -28.60
CA SER A 551 -41.30 19.15 -29.67
C SER A 551 -42.14 20.32 -29.16
N LYS A 552 -41.77 21.55 -29.55
CA LYS A 552 -42.54 22.79 -29.35
C LYS A 552 -43.32 23.21 -30.62
N GLY A 553 -43.60 22.27 -31.52
CA GLY A 553 -44.29 22.53 -32.80
C GLY A 553 -45.81 22.36 -32.75
N ARG A 554 -46.53 22.94 -33.72
CA ARG A 554 -47.98 22.74 -33.89
C ARG A 554 -48.28 21.27 -34.22
N LYS A 555 -49.34 20.75 -33.62
CA LYS A 555 -49.79 19.34 -33.58
C LYS A 555 -49.79 18.54 -34.91
N PHE A 556 -49.71 19.19 -36.07
CA PHE A 556 -49.92 18.56 -37.39
C PHE A 556 -48.69 17.92 -38.03
N GLU A 557 -47.47 18.17 -37.53
CA GLU A 557 -46.25 17.50 -38.02
C GLU A 557 -45.97 16.15 -37.33
N ARG A 558 -46.91 15.66 -36.50
CA ARG A 558 -46.72 14.48 -35.62
C ARG A 558 -46.94 13.13 -36.29
N ALA A 559 -47.26 13.10 -37.58
CA ALA A 559 -47.61 11.87 -38.30
C ALA A 559 -46.56 11.51 -39.35
N ARG A 560 -45.31 11.27 -38.95
CA ARG A 560 -44.34 10.41 -39.69
C ARG A 560 -43.01 10.36 -38.95
N GLY A 561 -42.73 9.25 -38.26
CA GLY A 561 -41.44 9.08 -37.59
C GLY A 561 -41.27 7.85 -36.70
N ARG A 562 -41.34 6.66 -37.30
CA ARG A 562 -40.71 5.40 -36.83
C ARG A 562 -41.12 4.86 -35.44
N ARG A 563 -42.24 4.13 -35.39
CA ARG A 563 -42.34 2.95 -34.50
C ARG A 563 -41.55 1.81 -35.14
N ARG A 564 -40.46 1.37 -34.50
CA ARG A 564 -39.99 -0.02 -34.63
C ARG A 564 -40.41 -0.77 -33.36
N SER A 565 -40.96 -1.95 -33.59
CA SER A 565 -41.62 -2.83 -32.63
C SER A 565 -40.81 -3.10 -31.36
N ARG A 566 -41.52 -3.28 -30.23
CA ARG A 566 -41.67 -4.59 -29.58
C ARG A 566 -42.75 -4.55 -28.52
N GLY A 567 -43.50 -5.65 -28.47
CA GLY A 567 -44.71 -5.83 -27.68
C GLY A 567 -44.52 -5.70 -26.18
N PHE A 568 -45.61 -5.25 -25.56
CA PHE A 568 -45.91 -5.39 -24.15
C PHE A 568 -46.01 -6.89 -23.85
N LYS A 569 -45.22 -7.40 -22.91
CA LYS A 569 -45.57 -8.61 -22.14
C LYS A 569 -46.04 -8.14 -20.78
N VAL A 570 -47.24 -8.59 -20.42
CA VAL A 570 -47.90 -8.44 -19.12
C VAL A 570 -47.04 -9.07 -18.03
#